data_AF-A0A1W9TPX4-F1
#
_entry.id   AF-A0A1W9TPX4-F1
#
_cell.length_a   1.000
_cell.length_b   1.000
_cell.length_c   1.000
_cell.angle_alpha   90.00
_cell.angle_beta   90.00
_cell.angle_gamma   90.00
#
_symmetry.space_group_name_H-M   'P 1'
#
loop_
_entity.id
_entity.type
_entity.pdbx_description
1 polymer ?
#
loop_
_entity_poly.entity_id
_entity_poly.type
_entity_poly.pdbx_seq_one_letter_code
_entity_poly.pdbx_strand_id
1 'polypeptide(L)' 'MSIQMLAQELYRLLQEVEKIEKQFENAPPEKKEKIQDKLRKIKAERNRIRAALDGRIDRQPKHQTK' A
#
# COMPACT_ATOMS: atom_id res chain seq x y z
N MET A 1 -14.40 8.10 -0.31
CA MET A 1 -13.22 8.28 -1.18
C MET A 1 -13.60 7.97 -2.62
N SER A 2 -13.06 8.69 -3.59
CA SER A 2 -13.16 8.31 -5.01
C SER A 2 -12.11 7.23 -5.35
N ILE A 3 -12.22 6.60 -6.51
CA ILE A 3 -11.19 5.67 -7.03
C ILE A 3 -9.84 6.37 -7.18
N GLN A 4 -9.84 7.63 -7.63
CA GLN A 4 -8.63 8.46 -7.75
C GLN A 4 -7.93 8.66 -6.40
N MET A 5 -8.69 8.95 -5.33
CA MET A 5 -8.11 9.08 -3.99
C MET A 5 -7.47 7.78 -3.50
N LEU A 6 -8.12 6.63 -3.72
CA LEU A 6 -7.56 5.32 -3.34
C LEU A 6 -6.30 5.00 -4.14
N ALA A 7 -6.25 5.33 -5.43
CA ALA A 7 -5.06 5.14 -6.25
C ALA A 7 -3.88 6.00 -5.77
N GLN A 8 -4.14 7.27 -5.43
CA GLN A 8 -3.10 8.16 -4.90
C GLN A 8 -2.60 7.68 -3.53
N GLU A 9 -3.50 7.22 -2.67
CA GLU A 9 -3.14 6.68 -1.36
C GLU A 9 -2.34 5.38 -1.50
N LEU A 10 -2.75 4.49 -2.41
CA LEU A 10 -2.01 3.27 -2.72
C LEU A 10 -0.58 3.58 -3.18
N TYR A 11 -0.42 4.59 -4.04
CA TYR A 11 0.88 5.03 -4.50
C TYR A 11 1.78 5.54 -3.36
N ARG A 12 1.22 6.35 -2.44
CA ARG A 12 1.96 6.82 -1.25
C ARG A 12 2.40 5.64 -0.37
N LEU A 13 1.50 4.70 -0.10
CA LEU A 13 1.80 3.52 0.71
C LEU A 13 2.86 2.63 0.06
N LEU A 14 2.86 2.51 -1.28
CA LEU A 14 3.91 1.78 -2.00
C LEU A 14 5.28 2.42 -1.80
N GLN A 15 5.38 3.75 -1.94
CA GLN A 15 6.64 4.47 -1.69
C GLN A 15 7.10 4.36 -0.24
N GLU A 16 6.17 4.40 0.72
CA GLU A 16 6.51 4.26 2.14
C GLU A 16 7.02 2.86 2.48
N VAL A 17 6.41 1.81 1.93
CA VAL A 17 6.91 0.43 2.04
C VAL A 17 8.34 0.35 1.52
N GLU A 18 8.60 0.84 0.31
CA GLU A 18 9.94 0.79 -0.30
C GLU A 18 10.98 1.54 0.55
N LYS A 19 10.63 2.71 1.06
CA LYS A 19 11.50 3.50 1.94
C LYS A 19 11.85 2.73 3.22
N ILE A 20 10.86 2.07 3.83
CA ILE A 20 11.05 1.35 5.09
C ILE A 20 11.77 0.02 4.86
N GLU A 21 11.57 -0.64 3.72
CA GLU A 21 12.35 -1.82 3.32
C GLU A 21 13.83 -1.47 3.19
N LYS A 22 14.16 -0.38 2.48
CA LYS A 22 15.54 0.12 2.41
C LYS A 22 16.11 0.45 3.79
N GLN A 23 15.30 1.01 4.70
CA GLN A 23 15.74 1.26 6.08
C GLN A 23 15.96 -0.04 6.85
N PHE A 24 15.11 -1.05 6.66
CA PHE A 24 15.22 -2.35 7.31
C PHE A 24 16.47 -3.11 6.88
N GLU A 25 16.79 -3.09 5.59
CA GLU A 25 17.99 -3.73 5.02
C GLU A 25 19.27 -3.14 5.61
N ASN A 26 19.32 -1.82 5.78
CA ASN A 26 20.49 -1.10 6.28
C ASN A 26 20.52 -0.93 7.81
N ALA A 27 19.48 -1.35 8.53
CA ALA A 27 19.39 -1.15 9.97
C ALA A 27 20.21 -2.19 10.76
N PRO A 28 20.79 -1.79 11.91
CA PRO A 28 21.38 -2.75 12.85
C PRO A 28 20.31 -3.67 13.45
N PRO A 29 20.66 -4.90 13.87
CA PRO A 29 19.71 -5.91 14.37
C PRO A 29 18.76 -5.40 15.47
N GLU A 30 19.29 -4.59 16.39
CA GLU A 30 18.54 -3.98 17.51
C GLU A 30 17.37 -3.08 17.05
N LYS A 31 17.49 -2.49 15.85
CA LYS A 31 16.44 -1.63 15.27
C LYS A 31 15.57 -2.38 14.26
N LYS A 32 16.01 -3.53 13.77
CA LYS A 32 15.28 -4.32 12.77
C LYS A 32 13.91 -4.73 13.26
N GLU A 33 13.76 -5.16 14.51
CA GLU A 33 12.45 -5.57 15.07
C GLU A 33 11.41 -4.43 15.00
N LYS A 34 11.78 -3.22 15.47
CA LYS A 34 10.90 -2.05 15.42
C LYS A 34 10.55 -1.65 13.99
N ILE A 35 11.50 -1.74 13.07
CA ILE A 35 11.29 -1.41 11.65
C ILE A 35 10.41 -2.47 10.98
N GLN A 36 10.60 -3.75 11.31
CA GLN A 36 9.80 -4.87 10.81
C GLN A 36 8.33 -4.74 11.22
N ASP A 37 8.07 -4.36 12.47
CA ASP A 37 6.69 -4.09 12.93
C ASP A 37 6.05 -2.94 12.17
N LYS A 38 6.79 -1.86 11.94
CA LYS A 38 6.32 -0.72 11.15
C LYS A 38 6.02 -1.16 9.71
N LEU A 39 6.92 -1.94 9.11
CA LEU A 39 6.77 -2.46 7.75
C LEU A 39 5.54 -3.37 7.63
N ARG A 40 5.30 -4.23 8.63
CA ARG A 40 4.13 -5.11 8.67
C ARG A 40 2.82 -4.31 8.66
N LYS A 41 2.75 -3.25 9.48
CA LYS A 41 1.56 -2.38 9.56
C LYS A 41 1.27 -1.67 8.23
N ILE A 42 2.29 -1.11 7.60
CA ILE A 42 2.11 -0.36 6.35
C ILE A 42 1.79 -1.31 5.18
N LYS A 43 2.40 -2.50 5.14
CA LYS A 43 2.03 -3.54 4.17
C LYS A 43 0.56 -3.97 4.33
N ALA A 44 0.08 -4.12 5.57
CA ALA A 44 -1.32 -4.43 5.83
C ALA A 44 -2.26 -3.32 5.34
N GLU A 45 -1.92 -2.05 5.58
CA GLU A 45 -2.72 -0.92 5.11
C GLU A 45 -2.75 -0.80 3.60
N ARG A 46 -1.58 -0.91 2.94
CA ARG A 46 -1.48 -0.99 1.47
C ARG A 46 -2.39 -2.08 0.91
N ASN A 47 -2.39 -3.26 1.52
CA ASN A 47 -3.22 -4.38 1.06
C ASN A 47 -4.72 -4.08 1.20
N ARG A 48 -5.14 -3.38 2.27
CA ARG A 48 -6.54 -2.95 2.44
C ARG A 48 -6.94 -1.95 1.36
N ILE A 49 -6.12 -0.93 1.09
CA ILE A 49 -6.40 0.06 0.05
C ILE A 49 -6.46 -0.59 -1.33
N ARG A 50 -5.54 -1.52 -1.62
CA ARG A 50 -5.57 -2.29 -2.86
C ARG A 50 -6.86 -3.10 -3.00
N ALA A 51 -7.26 -3.85 -1.96
CA ALA A 51 -8.51 -4.61 -1.98
C ALA A 51 -9.75 -3.70 -2.13
N ALA A 52 -9.74 -2.52 -1.52
CA ALA A 52 -10.82 -1.54 -1.67
C ALA A 52 -10.88 -0.94 -3.08
N LEU A 53 -9.73 -0.76 -3.74
CA LEU A 53 -9.64 -0.30 -5.12
C LEU A 53 -10.15 -1.38 -6.08
N ASP A 54 -9.64 -2.60 -5.94
CA ASP A 54 -10.01 -3.76 -6.77
C ASP A 54 -11.52 -4.04 -6.67
N GLY A 55 -12.05 -4.12 -5.44
CA GLY A 55 -13.48 -4.35 -5.21
C GLY A 55 -14.40 -3.21 -5.68
N ARG A 56 -13.85 -2.03 -6.00
CA ARG A 56 -14.60 -0.93 -6.64
C ARG A 56 -14.49 -0.98 -8.16
N ILE A 57 -13.34 -1.36 -8.70
CA ILE A 57 -13.16 -1.61 -10.14
C ILE A 57 -14.11 -2.73 -10.57
N ASP A 58 -14.22 -3.80 -9.79
CA ASP A 58 -15.11 -4.94 -10.09
C ASP A 58 -16.60 -4.56 -10.04
N ARG A 59 -16.96 -3.55 -9.24
CA ARG A 59 -18.34 -3.05 -9.12
C ARG A 59 -18.68 -1.95 -10.12
N GLN A 60 -17.70 -1.37 -10.80
CA GLN A 60 -17.98 -0.44 -11.89
C GLN A 60 -18.45 -1.23 -13.11
N PRO A 61 -19.61 -0.93 -13.70
CA PRO A 61 -19.96 -1.50 -14.98
C PRO A 61 -18.87 -1.09 -15.96
N LYS A 62 -18.18 -2.08 -16.55
CA LYS A 62 -17.19 -1.84 -17.60
C LYS A 62 -17.89 -1.04 -18.68
N HIS A 63 -17.55 0.24 -18.82
CA HIS A 63 -18.06 1.05 -19.92
C HIS A 63 -17.65 0.35 -21.20
N GLN A 64 -18.62 -0.31 -21.84
CA GLN A 64 -18.52 -0.76 -23.21
C GLN A 64 -18.24 0.50 -24.02
N THR A 65 -17.02 0.56 -24.54
CA THR A 65 -16.62 1.41 -25.65
C THR A 65 -17.69 1.32 -26.73
N LYS A 66 -18.26 2.47 -27.10
CA LYS A 66 -18.82 2.67 -28.44
C LYS A 66 -17.73 3.26 -29.31
#